data_AF-A0A9P6PVE8-F1
#
_entry.id   AF-A0A9P6PVE8-F1
#
_cell.length_a   1.000
_cell.length_b   1.000
_cell.length_c   1.000
_cell.angle_alpha   90.00
_cell.angle_beta   90.00
_cell.angle_gamma   90.00
#
_symmetry.space_group_name_H-M   'P 1'
#
loop_
_entity.id
_entity.type
_entity.pdbx_description
1 polymer ?
#
loop_
_entity_poly.entity_id
_entity_poly.type
_entity_poly.pdbx_seq_one_letter_code
_entity_poly.pdbx_strand_id
1 'polypeptide(L)'
;MSHQGAYSAIEIDDDEVSRRFSAGGTFDPHRNIQDQTAPKPIWSVEYYAKFFDVLERCFATVIPKDNFLEVMGGAPDLYGPFWISTTVVFVLFVASSIADSIAAYMNGSKYEYDFRQLTFAFGAVYTYAFLVPTLVWAATKYFGCQPNLLEMLSLYGYGMAIWIPVAALSVLPFELARWILVGIGGGLSGVFLIRNMYPVLSRAEAQTSKIILILVIIFHGALAVLLKFKFFNYTILDTPPK
;
A
#
# COMPACT_ATOMS: atom_id res chain seq x y z
N MET A 1 -49.49 68.06 -34.63
CA MET A 1 -49.17 67.74 -36.03
C MET A 1 -47.75 67.21 -36.08
N SER A 2 -47.59 66.03 -36.70
CA SER A 2 -46.36 65.39 -37.19
C SER A 2 -45.15 65.25 -36.26
N HIS A 3 -45.00 64.03 -35.72
CA HIS A 3 -43.73 63.39 -35.40
C HIS A 3 -42.88 63.21 -36.68
N GLN A 4 -41.58 63.51 -36.62
CA GLN A 4 -40.60 63.03 -37.60
C GLN A 4 -39.32 62.63 -36.86
N GLY A 5 -38.94 61.36 -37.02
CA GLY A 5 -37.90 60.70 -36.24
C GLY A 5 -36.48 61.07 -36.64
N ALA A 6 -35.59 61.01 -35.66
CA ALA A 6 -34.15 60.94 -35.87
C ALA A 6 -33.69 59.53 -35.50
N TYR A 7 -33.24 58.78 -36.51
CA TYR A 7 -32.47 57.56 -36.35
C TYR A 7 -31.08 57.93 -35.82
N SER A 8 -30.77 57.54 -34.59
CA SER A 8 -29.39 57.48 -34.10
C SER A 8 -28.86 56.08 -34.41
N ALA A 9 -27.93 55.99 -35.37
CA ALA A 9 -27.20 54.76 -35.65
C ALA A 9 -26.48 54.30 -34.37
N ILE A 10 -26.61 53.02 -34.03
CA ILE A 10 -25.77 52.38 -33.01
C ILE A 10 -24.41 52.19 -33.68
N GLU A 11 -23.45 53.04 -33.34
CA GLU A 11 -22.05 52.86 -33.72
C GLU A 11 -21.54 51.65 -32.93
N ILE A 12 -21.39 50.51 -33.61
CA ILE A 12 -20.85 49.30 -33.03
C ILE A 12 -19.34 49.54 -32.88
N ASP A 13 -18.88 49.59 -31.64
CA ASP A 13 -17.46 49.72 -31.31
C ASP A 13 -16.73 48.43 -31.75
N ASP A 14 -16.10 48.48 -32.92
CA ASP A 14 -15.36 47.36 -33.53
C ASP A 14 -14.24 46.83 -32.61
N ASP A 15 -13.77 47.66 -31.67
CA ASP A 15 -12.80 47.28 -30.65
C ASP A 15 -13.41 46.38 -29.56
N GLU A 16 -14.70 46.53 -29.23
CA GLU A 16 -15.39 45.65 -28.28
C GLU A 16 -15.68 44.28 -28.94
N VAL A 17 -16.05 44.28 -30.22
CA VAL A 17 -16.26 43.05 -30.99
C VAL A 17 -14.94 42.28 -31.15
N SER A 18 -13.84 42.95 -31.46
CA SER A 18 -12.51 42.33 -31.53
C SER A 18 -12.04 41.76 -30.18
N ARG A 19 -12.32 42.44 -29.06
CA ARG A 19 -12.01 41.89 -27.72
C ARG A 19 -12.84 40.64 -27.39
N ARG A 20 -14.12 40.57 -27.81
CA ARG A 20 -14.95 39.38 -27.62
C ARG A 20 -14.54 38.21 -28.51
N PHE A 21 -14.07 38.47 -29.73
CA PHE A 21 -13.52 37.43 -30.61
C PHE A 21 -12.12 36.96 -30.20
N SER A 22 -11.33 37.80 -29.52
CA SER A 22 -10.02 37.39 -28.97
C SER A 22 -10.14 36.58 -27.67
N ALA A 23 -11.32 36.55 -27.03
CA ALA A 23 -11.65 35.67 -25.92
C ALA A 23 -12.09 34.25 -26.38
N GLY A 24 -11.65 33.82 -27.57
CA GLY A 24 -11.67 32.41 -27.96
C GLY A 24 -10.71 31.65 -27.06
N GLY A 25 -11.27 30.76 -26.24
CA GLY A 25 -10.56 29.97 -25.24
C GLY A 25 -9.31 29.28 -25.80
N THR A 26 -8.15 29.85 -25.52
CA THR A 26 -6.90 29.12 -25.53
C THR A 26 -6.90 28.18 -24.34
N PHE A 27 -6.85 26.89 -24.62
CA PHE A 27 -6.65 25.85 -23.61
C PHE A 27 -5.24 26.06 -23.03
N ASP A 28 -5.14 26.78 -21.92
CA ASP A 28 -3.89 27.04 -21.23
C ASP A 28 -3.57 25.84 -20.31
N PRO A 29 -2.61 24.96 -20.66
CA PRO A 29 -2.34 23.73 -19.91
C PRO A 29 -1.73 23.99 -18.52
N HIS A 30 -1.36 25.24 -18.23
CA HIS A 30 -0.60 25.61 -17.03
C HIS A 30 -1.43 26.26 -15.93
N ARG A 31 -2.74 26.45 -16.12
CA ARG A 31 -3.63 27.04 -15.09
C ARG A 31 -3.93 26.11 -13.90
N ASN A 32 -3.33 24.91 -13.85
CA ASN A 32 -3.61 23.91 -12.83
C ASN A 32 -2.54 23.78 -11.72
N ILE A 33 -1.56 24.69 -11.65
CA ILE A 33 -0.48 24.60 -10.65
C ILE A 33 -0.69 25.55 -9.45
N GLN A 34 -1.49 26.61 -9.59
CA GLN A 34 -1.65 27.62 -8.53
C GLN A 34 -2.80 27.41 -7.54
N ASP A 35 -3.68 26.42 -7.74
CA ASP A 35 -4.80 26.14 -6.81
C ASP A 35 -4.48 25.05 -5.75
N GLN A 36 -3.19 24.75 -5.54
CA GLN A 36 -2.74 23.71 -4.60
C GLN A 36 -2.53 24.21 -3.15
N THR A 37 -2.86 25.46 -2.82
CA THR A 37 -2.54 26.05 -1.50
C THR A 37 -3.74 26.47 -0.64
N ALA A 38 -4.99 26.23 -1.09
CA ALA A 38 -6.15 26.41 -0.22
C ALA A 38 -6.45 25.11 0.55
N PRO A 39 -6.63 25.15 1.89
CA PRO A 39 -7.04 23.99 2.67
C PRO A 39 -8.44 23.54 2.21
N LYS A 40 -8.48 22.42 1.48
CA LYS A 40 -9.73 21.88 0.95
C LYS A 40 -10.61 21.36 2.10
N PRO A 41 -11.93 21.59 2.06
CA PRO A 41 -12.83 21.15 3.11
C PRO A 41 -12.80 19.61 3.25
N ILE A 42 -12.85 19.10 4.48
CA ILE A 42 -12.75 17.66 4.81
C ILE A 42 -13.82 16.76 4.18
N TRP A 43 -14.82 17.36 3.52
CA TRP A 43 -15.94 16.67 2.88
C TRP A 43 -15.85 16.66 1.35
N SER A 44 -14.85 17.33 0.75
CA SER A 44 -14.70 17.31 -0.70
C SER A 44 -14.04 16.02 -1.19
N VAL A 45 -14.48 15.52 -2.34
CA VAL A 45 -13.88 14.33 -2.95
C VAL A 45 -12.40 14.59 -3.27
N GLU A 46 -12.03 15.82 -3.62
CA GLU A 46 -10.64 16.25 -3.86
C GLU A 46 -9.78 16.23 -2.59
N TYR A 47 -10.37 16.35 -1.38
CA TYR A 47 -9.64 16.16 -0.12
C TYR A 47 -9.24 14.70 0.07
N TYR A 48 -10.10 13.77 -0.36
CA TYR A 48 -9.84 12.33 -0.30
C TYR A 48 -9.07 11.79 -1.53
N ALA A 49 -8.95 12.58 -2.60
CA ALA A 49 -8.19 12.23 -3.81
C ALA A 49 -6.76 11.77 -3.49
N LYS A 50 -6.11 12.40 -2.51
CA LYS A 50 -4.76 12.02 -2.02
C LYS A 50 -4.67 10.60 -1.47
N PHE A 51 -5.78 9.99 -1.08
CA PHE A 51 -5.83 8.60 -0.59
C PHE A 51 -6.05 7.59 -1.73
N PHE A 52 -6.53 8.02 -2.90
CA PHE A 52 -6.65 7.14 -4.07
C PHE A 52 -5.30 6.83 -4.72
N ASP A 53 -4.30 7.73 -4.60
CA ASP A 53 -2.90 7.45 -4.98
C ASP A 53 -2.31 6.24 -4.22
N VAL A 54 -2.87 5.91 -3.05
CA VAL A 54 -2.46 4.73 -2.26
C VAL A 54 -2.85 3.42 -2.96
N LEU A 55 -3.97 3.39 -3.68
CA LEU A 55 -4.40 2.22 -4.45
C LEU A 55 -3.46 1.97 -5.63
N GLU A 56 -3.07 3.02 -6.35
CA GLU A 56 -2.10 2.92 -7.45
C GLU A 56 -0.73 2.41 -6.96
N ARG A 57 -0.28 2.89 -5.80
CA ARG A 57 0.93 2.40 -5.11
C ARG A 57 0.83 0.93 -4.66
N CYS A 58 -0.35 0.51 -4.19
CA CYS A 58 -0.63 -0.90 -3.88
C CYS A 58 -0.57 -1.77 -5.14
N PHE A 59 -1.12 -1.32 -6.27
CA PHE A 59 -1.03 -2.03 -7.54
C PHE A 59 0.41 -2.10 -8.08
N ALA A 60 1.19 -1.03 -7.93
CA ALA A 60 2.61 -0.99 -8.29
C ALA A 60 3.46 -1.98 -7.45
N THR A 61 3.03 -2.29 -6.22
CA THR A 61 3.65 -3.32 -5.37
C THR A 61 3.36 -4.73 -5.88
N VAL A 62 2.16 -4.96 -6.41
CA VAL A 62 1.72 -6.26 -6.94
C VAL A 62 2.29 -6.51 -8.35
N ILE A 63 2.47 -5.46 -9.16
CA ILE A 63 3.05 -5.54 -10.49
C ILE A 63 4.28 -4.60 -10.55
N PRO A 64 5.48 -5.09 -10.21
CA PRO A 64 6.67 -4.26 -10.14
C PRO A 64 7.21 -3.99 -11.55
N LYS A 65 6.67 -2.97 -12.23
CA LYS A 65 7.22 -2.44 -13.49
C LYS A 65 8.32 -1.41 -13.24
N ASP A 66 8.17 -0.57 -12.22
CA ASP A 66 9.09 0.53 -11.89
C ASP A 66 9.58 0.45 -10.42
N ASN A 67 10.68 1.14 -10.09
CA ASN A 67 11.18 1.24 -8.71
C ASN A 67 10.16 1.98 -7.84
N PHE A 68 9.67 1.35 -6.76
CA PHE A 68 8.68 1.93 -5.86
C PHE A 68 9.14 3.26 -5.25
N LEU A 69 10.45 3.39 -5.00
CA LEU A 69 11.05 4.63 -4.50
C LEU A 69 11.00 5.78 -5.52
N GLU A 70 11.03 5.48 -6.82
CA GLU A 70 10.86 6.48 -7.89
C GLU A 70 9.38 6.86 -8.04
N VAL A 71 8.46 5.88 -7.93
CA VAL A 71 7.00 6.11 -7.93
C VAL A 71 6.56 6.99 -6.76
N MET A 72 7.21 6.91 -5.60
CA MET A 72 6.92 7.78 -4.45
C MET A 72 7.38 9.23 -4.63
N GLY A 73 8.15 9.57 -5.67
CA GLY A 73 8.45 10.95 -6.06
C GLY A 73 9.08 11.82 -4.95
N GLY A 74 9.73 11.23 -3.95
CA GLY A 74 10.33 11.94 -2.83
C GLY A 74 9.36 12.38 -1.71
N ALA A 75 8.10 11.93 -1.72
CA ALA A 75 7.12 12.18 -0.65
C ALA A 75 6.70 10.87 0.07
N PRO A 76 7.60 10.26 0.88
CA PRO A 76 7.28 9.06 1.63
C PRO A 76 6.23 9.36 2.71
N ASP A 77 5.19 8.52 2.78
CA ASP A 77 4.12 8.65 3.77
C ASP A 77 4.09 7.46 4.76
N LEU A 78 3.62 7.74 5.99
CA LEU A 78 3.36 6.72 7.01
C LEU A 78 1.89 6.31 7.09
N TYR A 79 1.01 6.99 6.36
CA TYR A 79 -0.43 6.71 6.39
C TYR A 79 -0.72 5.35 5.73
N GLY A 80 -0.20 5.12 4.51
CA GLY A 80 -0.35 3.84 3.82
C GLY A 80 0.20 2.66 4.63
N PRO A 81 1.48 2.69 5.05
CA PRO A 81 2.10 1.65 5.86
C PRO A 81 1.34 1.30 7.14
N PHE A 82 0.85 2.31 7.85
CA PHE A 82 0.06 2.13 9.06
C PHE A 82 -1.24 1.39 8.76
N TRP A 83 -2.04 1.87 7.80
CA TRP A 83 -3.35 1.27 7.51
C TRP A 83 -3.28 -0.07 6.78
N ILE A 84 -2.30 -0.28 5.91
CA ILE A 84 -2.05 -1.57 5.27
C ILE A 84 -1.72 -2.61 6.35
N SER A 85 -0.83 -2.27 7.28
CA SER A 85 -0.47 -3.17 8.40
C SER A 85 -1.69 -3.50 9.27
N THR A 86 -2.50 -2.50 9.65
CA THR A 86 -3.75 -2.72 10.39
C THR A 86 -4.70 -3.65 9.64
N THR A 87 -4.85 -3.46 8.32
CA THR A 87 -5.71 -4.28 7.48
C THR A 87 -5.21 -5.72 7.41
N VAL A 88 -3.89 -5.93 7.28
CA VAL A 88 -3.29 -7.27 7.31
C VAL A 88 -3.56 -7.94 8.65
N VAL A 89 -3.37 -7.24 9.79
CA VAL A 89 -3.67 -7.79 11.12
C VAL A 89 -5.13 -8.23 11.20
N PHE A 90 -6.05 -7.38 10.76
CA PHE A 90 -7.48 -7.67 10.78
C PHE A 90 -7.84 -8.87 9.90
N VAL A 91 -7.36 -8.91 8.65
CA VAL A 91 -7.66 -10.00 7.71
C VAL A 91 -7.03 -11.31 8.17
N LEU A 92 -5.80 -11.32 8.70
CA LEU A 92 -5.18 -12.50 9.29
C LEU A 92 -6.04 -13.04 10.44
N PHE A 93 -6.49 -12.15 11.32
CA PHE A 93 -7.33 -12.52 12.45
C PHE A 93 -8.68 -13.10 12.01
N VAL A 94 -9.38 -12.43 11.10
CA VAL A 94 -10.69 -12.89 10.59
C VAL A 94 -10.55 -14.20 9.80
N ALA A 95 -9.57 -14.29 8.90
CA ALA A 95 -9.34 -15.48 8.10
C ALA A 95 -9.05 -16.70 8.98
N SER A 96 -8.19 -16.53 9.99
CA SER A 96 -7.86 -17.61 10.92
C SER A 96 -9.04 -17.97 11.82
N SER A 97 -9.81 -17.00 12.31
CA SER A 97 -11.03 -17.26 13.09
C SER A 97 -12.07 -18.05 12.29
N ILE A 98 -12.27 -17.72 11.01
CA ILE A 98 -13.17 -18.46 10.12
C ILE A 98 -12.65 -19.89 9.94
N ALA A 99 -11.36 -20.06 9.65
CA ALA A 99 -10.75 -21.38 9.52
C ALA A 99 -10.92 -22.25 10.77
N ASP A 100 -10.64 -21.68 11.95
CA ASP A 100 -10.77 -22.34 13.24
C ASP A 100 -12.25 -22.69 13.53
N SER A 101 -13.19 -21.82 13.15
CA SER A 101 -14.62 -22.09 13.28
C SER A 101 -15.12 -23.23 12.38
N ILE A 102 -14.61 -23.30 11.14
CA ILE A 102 -14.92 -24.39 10.20
C ILE A 102 -14.36 -25.71 10.75
N ALA A 103 -13.12 -25.70 11.25
CA ALA A 103 -12.51 -26.87 11.85
C ALA A 103 -13.27 -27.36 13.09
N ALA A 104 -13.71 -26.44 13.96
CA ALA A 104 -14.52 -26.78 15.13
C ALA A 104 -15.88 -27.39 14.75
N TYR A 105 -16.57 -26.80 13.77
CA TYR A 105 -17.84 -27.32 13.25
C TYR A 105 -17.70 -28.74 12.70
N MET A 106 -16.64 -29.00 11.92
CA MET A 106 -16.40 -30.33 11.33
C MET A 106 -16.01 -31.39 12.38
N ASN A 107 -15.35 -30.98 13.46
CA ASN A 107 -14.93 -31.87 14.54
C ASN A 107 -16.01 -32.03 15.64
N GLY A 108 -17.16 -31.36 15.52
CA GLY A 108 -18.22 -31.37 16.54
C GLY A 108 -17.82 -30.73 17.86
N SER A 109 -16.77 -29.90 17.88
CA SER A 109 -16.30 -29.18 19.07
C SER A 109 -16.89 -27.78 19.16
N LYS A 110 -16.92 -27.20 20.36
CA LYS A 110 -17.30 -25.79 20.54
C LYS A 110 -16.16 -24.90 20.06
N TYR A 111 -16.48 -23.91 19.25
CA TYR A 111 -15.55 -22.86 18.89
C TYR A 111 -15.34 -21.93 20.09
N GLU A 112 -14.11 -21.85 20.58
CA GLU A 112 -13.69 -20.87 21.58
C GLU A 112 -12.86 -19.78 20.91
N TYR A 113 -13.25 -18.53 21.13
CA TYR A 113 -12.58 -17.38 20.57
C TYR A 113 -11.28 -17.07 21.33
N ASP A 114 -10.13 -17.04 20.65
CA ASP A 114 -8.84 -16.73 21.27
C ASP A 114 -8.34 -15.31 20.93
N PHE A 115 -8.46 -14.40 21.91
CA PHE A 115 -7.92 -13.03 21.79
C PHE A 115 -6.39 -12.99 21.62
N ARG A 116 -5.66 -14.04 22.01
CA ARG A 116 -4.20 -14.08 21.87
C ARG A 116 -3.77 -14.08 20.42
N GLN A 117 -4.59 -14.63 19.53
CA GLN A 117 -4.32 -14.68 18.09
C GLN A 117 -4.32 -13.27 17.48
N LEU A 118 -5.23 -12.41 17.92
CA LEU A 118 -5.26 -11.00 17.54
C LEU A 118 -4.02 -10.25 18.06
N THR A 119 -3.68 -10.42 19.33
CA THR A 119 -2.48 -9.80 19.93
C THR A 119 -1.20 -10.27 19.22
N PHE A 120 -1.11 -11.55 18.89
CA PHE A 120 0.02 -12.11 18.16
C PHE A 120 0.11 -11.56 16.73
N ALA A 121 -1.02 -11.45 16.02
CA ALA A 121 -1.08 -10.85 14.69
C ALA A 121 -0.57 -9.40 14.72
N PHE A 122 -1.07 -8.61 15.67
CA PHE A 122 -0.65 -7.23 15.87
C PHE A 122 0.87 -7.15 16.11
N GLY A 123 1.38 -7.93 17.08
CA GLY A 123 2.79 -7.97 17.42
C GLY A 123 3.66 -8.37 16.22
N ALA A 124 3.32 -9.44 15.52
CA ALA A 124 4.11 -9.95 14.38
C ALA A 124 4.13 -8.95 13.21
N VAL A 125 2.97 -8.42 12.81
CA VAL A 125 2.85 -7.52 11.66
C VAL A 125 3.51 -6.18 11.94
N TYR A 126 3.25 -5.53 13.08
CA TYR A 126 3.86 -4.23 13.39
C TYR A 126 5.35 -4.33 13.66
N THR A 127 5.81 -5.42 14.30
CA THR A 127 7.25 -5.68 14.46
C THR A 127 7.93 -5.76 13.09
N TYR A 128 7.33 -6.49 12.15
CA TYR A 128 7.89 -6.59 10.82
C TYR A 128 7.79 -5.27 10.02
N ALA A 129 6.66 -4.58 10.06
CA ALA A 129 6.42 -3.39 9.25
C ALA A 129 7.16 -2.14 9.77
N PHE A 130 7.48 -2.06 11.06
CA PHE A 130 8.11 -0.88 11.66
C PHE A 130 9.45 -1.18 12.32
N LEU A 131 9.55 -2.22 13.16
CA LEU A 131 10.77 -2.48 13.91
C LEU A 131 11.89 -3.00 12.99
N VAL A 132 11.62 -3.99 12.15
CA VAL A 132 12.61 -4.55 11.21
C VAL A 132 13.21 -3.46 10.29
N PRO A 133 12.43 -2.66 9.54
CA PRO A 133 12.99 -1.58 8.73
C PRO A 133 13.75 -0.53 9.54
N THR A 134 13.34 -0.23 10.78
CA THR A 134 14.09 0.67 11.67
C THR A 134 15.45 0.09 12.06
N LEU A 135 15.53 -1.22 12.32
CA LEU A 135 16.80 -1.90 12.60
C LEU A 135 17.70 -1.93 11.38
N VAL A 136 17.15 -2.21 10.19
CA VAL A 136 17.91 -2.20 8.95
C VAL A 136 18.40 -0.77 8.63
N TRP A 137 17.55 0.24 8.85
CA TRP A 137 17.93 1.65 8.75
C TRP A 137 19.08 1.99 9.70
N ALA A 138 18.98 1.63 10.97
CA ALA A 138 20.02 1.89 11.96
C ALA A 138 21.35 1.21 11.58
N ALA A 139 21.29 -0.04 11.10
CA ALA A 139 22.47 -0.75 10.59
C ALA A 139 23.08 -0.01 9.40
N THR A 140 22.29 0.39 8.40
CA THR A 140 22.81 1.12 7.23
C THR A 140 23.44 2.47 7.59
N LYS A 141 22.88 3.21 8.57
CA LYS A 141 23.48 4.44 9.12
C LYS A 141 24.84 4.19 9.74
N TYR A 142 24.97 3.12 10.52
CA TYR A 142 26.24 2.74 11.14
C TYR A 142 27.34 2.46 10.11
N PHE A 143 26.98 1.91 8.95
CA PHE A 143 27.93 1.62 7.86
C PHE A 143 28.12 2.77 6.86
N GLY A 144 27.67 3.99 7.18
CA GLY A 144 27.90 5.18 6.36
C GLY A 144 26.89 5.41 5.23
N CYS A 145 25.89 4.54 5.06
CA CYS A 145 24.75 4.80 4.19
C CYS A 145 23.76 5.73 4.88
N GLN A 146 23.14 6.64 4.12
CA GLN A 146 22.16 7.59 4.68
C GLN A 146 20.77 7.43 4.06
N PRO A 147 20.11 6.25 4.16
CA PRO A 147 18.75 6.11 3.67
C PRO A 147 17.76 6.90 4.53
N ASN A 148 16.67 7.32 3.91
CA ASN A 148 15.56 7.95 4.59
C ASN A 148 14.74 6.89 5.34
N LEU A 149 14.56 7.08 6.65
CA LEU A 149 13.79 6.14 7.47
C LEU A 149 12.35 6.01 6.99
N LEU A 150 11.73 7.13 6.58
CA LEU A 150 10.34 7.12 6.13
C LEU A 150 10.21 6.29 4.86
N GLU A 151 11.15 6.41 3.90
CA GLU A 151 11.15 5.56 2.70
C GLU A 151 11.27 4.07 3.02
N MET A 152 12.08 3.70 4.03
CA MET A 152 12.22 2.30 4.45
C MET A 152 10.97 1.77 5.15
N LEU A 153 10.36 2.58 6.03
CA LEU A 153 9.09 2.25 6.66
C LEU A 153 7.97 2.12 5.63
N SER A 154 7.92 3.05 4.67
CA SER A 154 6.98 2.99 3.56
C SER A 154 7.18 1.71 2.74
N LEU A 155 8.40 1.42 2.31
CA LEU A 155 8.71 0.24 1.51
C LEU A 155 8.24 -1.06 2.19
N TYR A 156 8.55 -1.24 3.49
CA TYR A 156 8.14 -2.43 4.23
C TYR A 156 6.63 -2.50 4.43
N GLY A 157 5.99 -1.38 4.79
CA GLY A 157 4.55 -1.33 5.00
C GLY A 157 3.74 -1.58 3.73
N TYR A 158 4.13 -0.98 2.60
CA TYR A 158 3.48 -1.25 1.31
C TYR A 158 3.74 -2.68 0.84
N GLY A 159 4.93 -3.22 1.07
CA GLY A 159 5.24 -4.64 0.81
C GLY A 159 4.33 -5.61 1.56
N MET A 160 3.68 -5.18 2.66
CA MET A 160 2.71 -6.01 3.39
C MET A 160 1.37 -6.18 2.64
N ALA A 161 1.06 -5.34 1.65
CA ALA A 161 -0.22 -5.36 0.96
C ALA A 161 -0.53 -6.71 0.29
N ILE A 162 0.49 -7.44 -0.19
CA ILE A 162 0.31 -8.77 -0.79
C ILE A 162 -0.27 -9.79 0.20
N TRP A 163 -0.05 -9.61 1.49
CA TRP A 163 -0.54 -10.53 2.51
C TRP A 163 -2.04 -10.42 2.73
N ILE A 164 -2.68 -9.32 2.30
CA ILE A 164 -4.14 -9.14 2.37
C ILE A 164 -4.87 -10.19 1.51
N PRO A 165 -4.66 -10.27 0.18
CA PRO A 165 -5.29 -11.30 -0.63
C PRO A 165 -4.80 -12.71 -0.28
N VAL A 166 -3.53 -12.89 0.09
CA VAL A 166 -3.00 -14.20 0.52
C VAL A 166 -3.73 -14.70 1.76
N ALA A 167 -3.94 -13.85 2.77
CA ALA A 167 -4.66 -14.21 3.99
C ALA A 167 -6.13 -14.55 3.70
N ALA A 168 -6.81 -13.74 2.90
CA ALA A 168 -8.20 -13.99 2.51
C ALA A 168 -8.37 -15.32 1.74
N LEU A 169 -7.46 -15.64 0.81
CA LEU A 169 -7.50 -16.88 0.04
C LEU A 169 -7.06 -18.11 0.87
N SER A 170 -6.28 -17.91 1.94
CA SER A 170 -5.80 -19.00 2.80
C SER A 170 -6.88 -19.57 3.74
N VAL A 171 -8.10 -19.02 3.72
CA VAL A 171 -9.29 -19.61 4.35
C VAL A 171 -9.72 -20.89 3.65
N LEU A 172 -9.20 -21.20 2.47
CA LEU A 172 -9.53 -22.45 1.77
C LEU A 172 -8.99 -23.69 2.51
N PRO A 173 -9.77 -24.79 2.59
CA PRO A 173 -9.41 -26.00 3.33
C PRO A 173 -8.31 -26.85 2.69
N PHE A 174 -7.69 -26.40 1.60
CA PHE A 174 -6.68 -27.16 0.85
C PHE A 174 -5.26 -26.79 1.27
N GLU A 175 -4.56 -27.70 1.95
CA GLU A 175 -3.21 -27.44 2.49
C GLU A 175 -2.19 -27.08 1.39
N LEU A 176 -2.20 -27.81 0.26
CA LEU A 176 -1.31 -27.52 -0.87
C LEU A 176 -1.57 -26.12 -1.45
N ALA A 177 -2.83 -25.70 -1.56
CA ALA A 177 -3.17 -24.37 -2.05
C ALA A 177 -2.63 -23.28 -1.13
N ARG A 178 -2.71 -23.47 0.21
CA ARG A 178 -2.14 -22.53 1.19
C ARG A 178 -0.63 -22.41 1.07
N TRP A 179 0.09 -23.51 0.91
CA TRP A 179 1.54 -23.47 0.66
C TRP A 179 1.89 -22.72 -0.62
N ILE A 180 1.16 -22.96 -1.71
CA ILE A 180 1.36 -22.26 -2.99
C ILE A 180 1.09 -20.76 -2.82
N LEU A 181 -0.02 -20.38 -2.18
CA LEU A 181 -0.38 -18.97 -1.94
C LEU A 181 0.65 -18.24 -1.09
N VAL A 182 1.12 -18.85 0.00
CA VAL A 182 2.18 -18.28 0.84
C VAL A 182 3.51 -18.20 0.08
N GLY A 183 3.84 -19.23 -0.70
CA GLY A 183 5.06 -19.25 -1.51
C GLY A 183 5.06 -18.15 -2.57
N ILE A 184 3.95 -17.96 -3.28
CA ILE A 184 3.78 -16.88 -4.26
C ILE A 184 3.80 -15.52 -3.56
N GLY A 185 3.05 -15.36 -2.47
CA GLY A 185 2.99 -14.12 -1.70
C GLY A 185 4.34 -13.68 -1.16
N GLY A 186 5.06 -14.60 -0.50
CA GLY A 186 6.41 -14.38 0.00
C GLY A 186 7.45 -14.20 -1.11
N GLY A 187 7.30 -14.91 -2.23
CA GLY A 187 8.16 -14.72 -3.40
C GLY A 187 8.01 -13.32 -4.00
N LEU A 188 6.77 -12.89 -4.26
CA LEU A 188 6.49 -11.57 -4.84
C LEU A 188 6.91 -10.43 -3.92
N SER A 189 6.55 -10.48 -2.63
CA SER A 189 6.97 -9.45 -1.67
C SER A 189 8.47 -9.46 -1.38
N GLY A 190 9.11 -10.64 -1.38
CA GLY A 190 10.56 -10.77 -1.28
C GLY A 190 11.29 -10.15 -2.47
N VAL A 191 10.85 -10.43 -3.70
CA VAL A 191 11.40 -9.81 -4.91
C VAL A 191 11.20 -8.29 -4.90
N PHE A 192 10.00 -7.83 -4.50
CA PHE A 192 9.71 -6.41 -4.35
C PHE A 192 10.67 -5.73 -3.36
N LEU A 193 10.90 -6.31 -2.19
CA LEU A 193 11.84 -5.79 -1.19
C LEU A 193 13.26 -5.74 -1.74
N ILE A 194 13.76 -6.83 -2.32
CA ILE A 194 15.13 -6.90 -2.86
C ILE A 194 15.35 -5.87 -3.96
N ARG A 195 14.42 -5.75 -4.92
CA ARG A 195 14.54 -4.80 -6.04
C ARG A 195 14.64 -3.36 -5.57
N ASN A 196 13.88 -2.99 -4.53
CA ASN A 196 13.87 -1.62 -4.01
C ASN A 196 14.98 -1.35 -3.00
N MET A 197 15.41 -2.35 -2.22
CA MET A 197 16.49 -2.19 -1.25
C MET A 197 17.87 -2.25 -1.88
N TYR A 198 18.07 -3.03 -2.94
CA TYR A 198 19.39 -3.20 -3.55
C TYR A 198 20.05 -1.88 -3.99
N PRO A 199 19.37 -0.95 -4.70
CA PRO A 199 19.95 0.36 -5.07
C PRO A 199 20.29 1.25 -3.88
N VAL A 200 19.59 1.08 -2.75
CA VAL A 200 19.83 1.83 -1.51
C VAL A 200 21.06 1.27 -0.79
N LEU A 201 21.18 -0.06 -0.73
CA LEU A 201 22.25 -0.77 -0.05
C LEU A 201 23.55 -0.82 -0.87
N SER A 202 23.49 -0.73 -2.20
CA SER A 202 24.68 -0.77 -3.07
C SER A 202 25.58 0.45 -2.94
N ARG A 203 25.11 1.50 -2.25
CA ARG A 203 25.90 2.68 -1.87
C ARG A 203 26.89 2.39 -0.72
N ALA A 204 26.69 1.31 0.02
CA ALA A 204 27.61 0.85 1.07
C ALA A 204 28.77 0.04 0.46
N GLU A 205 29.74 -0.32 1.30
CA GLU A 205 30.73 -1.35 0.96
C GLU A 205 30.04 -2.65 0.51
N ALA A 206 30.58 -3.29 -0.54
CA ALA A 206 29.97 -4.45 -1.19
C ALA A 206 29.72 -5.63 -0.25
N GLN A 207 30.61 -5.88 0.73
CA GLN A 207 30.44 -6.98 1.69
C GLN A 207 29.29 -6.70 2.65
N THR A 208 29.23 -5.49 3.20
CA THR A 208 28.17 -5.04 4.12
C THR A 208 26.81 -5.05 3.46
N SER A 209 26.71 -4.56 2.22
CA SER A 209 25.48 -4.57 1.42
C SER A 209 24.90 -5.97 1.27
N LYS A 210 25.75 -6.97 0.97
CA LYS A 210 25.36 -8.38 0.86
C LYS A 210 24.85 -8.94 2.18
N ILE A 211 25.54 -8.67 3.29
CA ILE A 211 25.14 -9.16 4.62
C ILE A 211 23.75 -8.62 4.99
N ILE A 212 23.52 -7.33 4.81
CA ILE A 212 22.22 -6.71 5.10
C ILE A 212 21.13 -7.31 4.21
N LEU A 213 21.40 -7.50 2.92
CA LEU A 213 20.42 -8.10 2.00
C LEU A 213 20.05 -9.54 2.40
N ILE A 214 21.03 -10.35 2.82
CA ILE A 214 20.80 -11.69 3.34
C ILE A 214 19.93 -11.64 4.59
N LEU A 215 20.20 -10.73 5.52
CA LEU A 215 19.39 -10.56 6.73
C LEU A 215 17.94 -10.17 6.39
N VAL A 216 17.73 -9.28 5.42
CA VAL A 216 16.38 -8.91 4.95
C VAL A 216 15.63 -10.12 4.42
N ILE A 217 16.28 -10.95 3.61
CA ILE A 217 15.69 -12.20 3.08
C ILE A 217 15.33 -13.15 4.21
N ILE A 218 16.20 -13.31 5.21
CA ILE A 218 15.96 -14.16 6.37
C ILE A 218 14.76 -13.65 7.17
N PHE A 219 14.70 -12.36 7.50
CA PHE A 219 13.57 -11.78 8.25
C PHE A 219 12.26 -11.89 7.46
N HIS A 220 12.28 -11.68 6.15
CA HIS A 220 11.11 -11.81 5.30
C HIS A 220 10.63 -13.27 5.20
N GLY A 221 11.56 -14.21 5.02
CA GLY A 221 11.26 -15.64 5.03
C GLY A 221 10.71 -16.09 6.38
N ALA A 222 11.27 -15.58 7.49
CA ALA A 222 10.78 -15.86 8.84
C ALA A 222 9.35 -15.35 9.04
N LEU A 223 9.00 -14.16 8.52
CA LEU A 223 7.62 -13.67 8.50
C LEU A 223 6.71 -14.63 7.73
N ALA A 224 7.08 -15.01 6.50
CA ALA A 224 6.26 -15.88 5.65
C ALA A 224 5.99 -17.24 6.34
N VAL A 225 7.02 -17.83 6.93
CA VAL A 225 6.94 -19.07 7.71
C VAL A 225 6.05 -18.90 8.94
N LEU A 226 6.24 -17.81 9.70
CA LEU A 226 5.43 -17.49 10.87
C LEU A 226 3.95 -17.36 10.49
N LEU A 227 3.64 -16.63 9.41
CA LEU A 227 2.27 -16.47 8.92
C LEU A 227 1.66 -17.81 8.50
N LYS A 228 2.40 -18.66 7.77
CA LYS A 228 1.94 -20.00 7.38
C LYS A 228 1.56 -20.84 8.59
N PHE A 229 2.44 -20.94 9.57
CA PHE A 229 2.24 -21.85 10.69
C PHE A 229 1.25 -21.34 11.74
N LYS A 230 1.14 -20.02 11.91
CA LYS A 230 0.27 -19.43 12.94
C LYS A 230 -1.13 -19.09 12.48
N PHE A 231 -1.32 -18.75 11.20
CA PHE A 231 -2.62 -18.29 10.69
C PHE A 231 -3.18 -19.19 9.59
N PHE A 232 -2.34 -19.95 8.88
CA PHE A 232 -2.76 -20.73 7.70
C PHE A 232 -2.50 -22.24 7.86
N ASN A 233 -2.45 -22.72 9.10
CA ASN A 233 -2.26 -24.13 9.40
C ASN A 233 -3.42 -24.64 10.24
N TYR A 234 -4.36 -25.31 9.59
CA TYR A 234 -5.42 -26.04 10.26
C TYR A 234 -5.77 -27.29 9.44
N THR A 235 -6.01 -28.38 10.15
CA THR A 235 -6.31 -29.69 9.58
C THR A 235 -7.79 -29.99 9.79
N ILE A 236 -8.47 -30.29 8.69
CA ILE A 236 -9.81 -30.85 8.72
C ILE A 236 -9.64 -32.37 8.72
N LEU A 237 -10.25 -33.05 9.70
CA LEU A 237 -10.23 -34.51 9.74
C LEU A 237 -11.28 -35.04 8.76
N ASP A 238 -10.85 -35.82 7.77
CA ASP A 238 -11.75 -36.48 6.80
C ASP A 238 -12.52 -37.69 7.40
N THR A 239 -12.47 -37.89 8.73
CA THR A 239 -13.13 -39.01 9.39
C THR A 239 -14.14 -38.52 10.42
N PRO A 240 -15.44 -38.88 10.28
CA PRO A 240 -16.43 -38.56 11.30
C PRO A 240 -16.07 -39.25 12.63
N PRO A 241 -16.41 -38.63 13.78
CA PRO A 241 -16.22 -39.29 15.07
C PRO A 241 -17.01 -40.61 15.08
N LYS A 242 -16.33 -41.70 15.44
CA LYS A 242 -16.92 -43.03 15.62
C LYS A 242 -17.85 -43.06 16.82
#